data_AF-A0A959LPR1-F1
#
_entry.id   AF-A0A959LPR1-F1
#
_cell.length_a   1.000
_cell.length_b   1.000
_cell.length_c   1.000
_cell.angle_alpha   90.00
_cell.angle_beta   90.00
_cell.angle_gamma   90.00
#
_symmetry.space_group_name_H-M   'P 1'
#
loop_
_entity.id
_entity.type
_entity.pdbx_description
1 polymer ?
#
loop_
_entity_poly.entity_id
_entity_poly.type
_entity_poly.pdbx_seq_one_letter_code
_entity_poly.pdbx_strand_id
1 'polypeptide(L)'
;GVKRTAGTNWMFVITVLVAMFTIVGVMLPRMKLLGNIMAFILLFVTGLLGCLMFAMWFATDHQGCQNNYNMLWALPTNLVVAFLPKRNKDKYAMLAIVLVFVSLTLHVVGVQGLPLLELSPLLLALLFVYGAIIKKNRNGN
;
A
#
# COMPACT_ATOMS: atom_id res chain seq x y z
N GLY A 1 -27.55 23.01 21.04
CA GLY A 1 -26.47 22.05 20.77
C GLY A 1 -26.47 21.70 19.30
N VAL A 2 -25.46 22.13 18.56
CA VAL A 2 -25.34 21.82 17.12
C VAL A 2 -24.98 20.34 17.01
N LYS A 3 -25.89 19.53 16.47
CA LYS A 3 -25.54 18.19 15.98
C LYS A 3 -24.56 18.39 14.83
N ARG A 4 -23.26 18.20 15.08
CA ARG A 4 -22.29 18.04 14.00
C ARG A 4 -22.74 16.81 13.22
N THR A 5 -23.37 17.01 12.06
CA THR A 5 -23.48 15.95 11.08
C THR A 5 -22.05 15.58 10.74
N ALA A 6 -21.66 14.32 11.00
CA ALA A 6 -20.39 13.83 10.50
C ALA A 6 -20.49 13.89 8.97
N GLY A 7 -19.91 14.93 8.37
CA GLY A 7 -19.82 15.04 6.92
C GLY A 7 -19.13 13.80 6.37
N THR A 8 -19.55 13.34 5.20
CA THR A 8 -18.98 12.15 4.56
C THR A 8 -17.45 12.26 4.51
N ASN A 9 -16.76 11.25 5.05
CA ASN A 9 -15.30 11.17 4.94
C ASN A 9 -14.94 10.74 3.51
N TRP A 10 -14.79 11.72 2.62
CA TRP A 10 -14.49 11.50 1.21
C TRP A 10 -13.17 10.74 0.99
N MET A 11 -12.18 10.89 1.88
CA MET A 11 -10.92 10.15 1.80
C MET A 11 -11.14 8.65 2.00
N PHE A 12 -11.96 8.30 2.99
CA PHE A 12 -12.36 6.91 3.21
C PHE A 12 -13.12 6.34 2.00
N VAL A 13 -14.06 7.10 1.44
CA VAL A 13 -14.82 6.66 0.25
C VAL A 13 -13.88 6.40 -0.94
N ILE A 14 -12.95 7.33 -1.22
CA ILE A 14 -12.00 7.19 -2.32
C ILE A 14 -11.10 5.95 -2.13
N THR A 15 -10.55 5.75 -0.94
CA THR A 15 -9.67 4.60 -0.65
C THR A 15 -10.41 3.27 -0.76
N VAL A 16 -11.67 3.20 -0.31
CA VAL A 16 -12.54 2.04 -0.51
C VAL A 16 -12.78 1.76 -1.98
N LEU A 17 -13.08 2.78 -2.78
CA LEU A 17 -13.30 2.61 -4.22
C LEU A 17 -12.04 2.10 -4.92
N VAL A 18 -10.88 2.72 -4.66
CA VAL A 18 -9.58 2.28 -5.19
C VAL A 18 -9.31 0.81 -4.81
N ALA A 19 -9.55 0.45 -3.56
CA ALA A 19 -9.38 -0.91 -3.08
C ALA A 19 -10.31 -1.88 -3.81
N MET A 20 -11.61 -1.54 -3.93
CA MET A 20 -12.59 -2.36 -4.62
C MET A 20 -12.20 -2.61 -6.08
N PHE A 21 -11.90 -1.55 -6.86
CA PHE A 21 -11.51 -1.69 -8.26
C PHE A 21 -10.22 -2.52 -8.43
N THR A 22 -9.26 -2.33 -7.53
CA THR A 22 -8.01 -3.09 -7.54
C THR A 22 -8.28 -4.57 -7.28
N ILE A 23 -8.99 -4.89 -6.19
CA ILE A 23 -9.27 -6.27 -5.78
C ILE A 23 -10.07 -6.99 -6.85
N VAL A 24 -11.13 -6.37 -7.36
CA VAL A 24 -11.95 -6.93 -8.45
C VAL A 24 -11.11 -7.15 -9.71
N GLY A 25 -10.30 -6.16 -10.12
CA GLY A 25 -9.45 -6.25 -11.31
C GLY A 25 -8.39 -7.34 -11.21
N VAL A 26 -7.84 -7.56 -10.01
CA VAL A 26 -6.79 -8.55 -9.74
C VAL A 26 -7.36 -9.96 -9.57
N MET A 27 -8.53 -10.10 -8.94
CA MET A 27 -9.15 -11.40 -8.69
C MET A 27 -9.85 -11.97 -9.94
N LEU A 28 -10.49 -11.12 -10.75
CA LEU A 28 -11.25 -11.57 -11.92
C LEU A 28 -10.35 -11.72 -13.15
N PRO A 29 -10.18 -12.93 -13.71
CA PRO A 29 -9.33 -13.15 -14.88
C PRO A 29 -9.84 -12.45 -16.15
N ARG A 30 -11.12 -12.08 -16.21
CA ARG A 30 -11.72 -11.29 -17.30
C ARG A 30 -11.22 -9.84 -17.29
N MET A 31 -10.88 -9.29 -16.13
CA MET A 31 -10.48 -7.90 -15.93
C MET A 31 -8.96 -7.73 -15.73
N LYS A 32 -8.16 -8.66 -16.26
CA LYS A 32 -6.69 -8.67 -16.11
C LYS A 32 -6.03 -7.35 -16.51
N LEU A 33 -6.56 -6.65 -17.51
CA LEU A 33 -6.02 -5.34 -17.93
C LEU A 33 -6.19 -4.31 -16.80
N LEU A 34 -7.41 -4.16 -16.28
CA LEU A 34 -7.70 -3.27 -15.16
C LEU A 34 -6.86 -3.63 -13.94
N GLY A 35 -6.77 -4.92 -13.59
CA GLY A 35 -5.95 -5.38 -12.47
C GLY A 35 -4.47 -5.02 -12.61
N ASN A 36 -3.89 -5.18 -13.81
CA ASN A 36 -2.49 -4.81 -14.05
C ASN A 36 -2.29 -3.28 -13.97
N ILE A 37 -3.22 -2.47 -14.49
CA ILE A 37 -3.15 -1.01 -14.45
C ILE A 37 -3.28 -0.51 -13.00
N MET A 38 -4.28 -1.00 -12.27
CA MET A 38 -4.50 -0.64 -10.86
C MET A 38 -3.31 -1.04 -9.99
N ALA A 39 -2.75 -2.25 -10.20
CA ALA A 39 -1.55 -2.69 -9.50
C ALA A 39 -0.34 -1.79 -9.79
N PHE A 40 -0.15 -1.38 -11.05
CA PHE A 40 0.91 -0.45 -11.43
C PHE A 40 0.74 0.90 -10.73
N ILE A 41 -0.46 1.50 -10.81
CA ILE A 41 -0.77 2.79 -10.19
C ILE A 41 -0.55 2.74 -8.68
N LEU A 42 -1.03 1.69 -8.01
CA LEU A 42 -0.85 1.53 -6.56
C LEU A 42 0.62 1.43 -6.17
N LEU A 43 1.40 0.60 -6.86
CA LEU A 43 2.84 0.48 -6.58
C LEU A 43 3.59 1.77 -6.89
N PHE A 44 3.24 2.46 -7.97
CA PHE A 44 3.85 3.72 -8.34
C PHE A 44 3.58 4.81 -7.29
N VAL A 45 2.32 5.03 -6.93
CA VAL A 45 1.92 6.06 -5.96
C VAL A 45 2.48 5.75 -4.57
N THR A 46 2.38 4.50 -4.11
CA THR A 46 2.95 4.13 -2.80
C THR A 46 4.47 4.15 -2.78
N GLY A 47 5.12 3.88 -3.92
CA GLY A 47 6.55 4.06 -4.11
C GLY A 47 6.97 5.53 -4.04
N LEU A 48 6.24 6.43 -4.70
CA LEU A 48 6.47 7.87 -4.61
C LEU A 48 6.28 8.40 -3.18
N LEU A 49 5.21 7.97 -2.50
CA LEU A 49 5.01 8.29 -1.09
C LEU A 49 6.20 7.80 -0.26
N GLY A 50 6.64 6.57 -0.45
CA GLY A 50 7.82 6.02 0.20
C GLY A 50 9.09 6.84 -0.03
N CYS A 51 9.34 7.28 -1.28
CA CYS A 51 10.46 8.16 -1.60
C CYS A 51 10.37 9.50 -0.87
N LEU A 52 9.18 10.10 -0.83
CA LEU A 52 8.93 11.36 -0.13
C LEU A 52 9.16 11.19 1.39
N MET A 53 8.66 10.11 1.98
CA MET A 53 8.87 9.82 3.40
C MET A 53 10.34 9.55 3.72
N PHE A 54 11.03 8.82 2.85
CA PHE A 54 12.47 8.57 2.98
C PHE A 54 13.26 9.87 2.89
N ALA A 55 12.96 10.73 1.91
CA ALA A 55 13.60 12.04 1.76
C ALA A 55 13.36 12.94 2.98
N MET A 56 12.13 12.96 3.52
CA MET A 56 11.82 13.68 4.76
C MET A 56 12.65 13.19 5.94
N TRP A 57 12.92 11.88 6.02
CA TRP A 57 13.72 11.31 7.09
C TRP A 57 15.18 11.78 7.05
N PHE A 58 15.79 11.91 5.88
CA PHE A 58 17.15 12.47 5.76
C PHE A 58 17.20 13.99 5.87
N ALA A 59 16.17 14.67 5.37
CA ALA A 59 16.15 16.14 5.32
C ALA A 59 15.78 16.78 6.66
N THR A 60 15.15 16.04 7.58
CA THR A 60 14.62 16.60 8.83
C THR A 60 15.46 16.15 10.02
N ASP A 61 16.08 17.10 10.72
CA ASP A 61 16.97 16.88 11.87
C ASP A 61 16.22 16.61 13.20
N HIS A 62 14.95 16.18 13.13
CA HIS A 62 14.03 16.24 14.29
C HIS A 62 13.35 14.92 14.65
N GLN A 63 13.29 14.68 15.97
CA GLN A 63 12.72 13.51 16.66
C GLN A 63 11.28 13.16 16.23
N GLY A 64 10.51 14.11 15.68
CA GLY A 64 9.14 13.88 15.21
C GLY A 64 9.00 12.87 14.06
N CYS A 65 10.05 12.69 13.24
CA CYS A 65 10.05 11.69 12.16
C CYS A 65 10.52 10.30 12.61
N GLN A 66 11.14 10.16 13.80
CA GLN A 66 11.74 8.89 14.24
C GLN A 66 10.71 7.80 14.55
N ASN A 67 9.50 8.17 14.98
CA ASN A 67 8.42 7.22 15.27
C ASN A 67 7.43 7.04 14.09
N ASN A 68 7.81 7.48 12.89
CA ASN A 68 6.96 7.37 11.70
C ASN A 68 7.36 6.16 10.84
N TYR A 69 6.85 4.99 11.21
CA TYR A 69 7.12 3.73 10.51
C TYR A 69 6.22 3.46 9.29
N ASN A 70 5.56 4.50 8.75
CA ASN A 70 4.77 4.38 7.52
C ASN A 70 5.61 3.92 6.31
N MET A 71 6.93 4.09 6.36
CA MET A 71 7.85 3.57 5.34
C MET A 71 7.80 2.03 5.20
N LEU A 72 7.32 1.30 6.22
CA LEU A 72 7.19 -0.16 6.17
C LEU A 72 6.14 -0.61 5.15
N TRP A 73 5.01 0.11 5.03
CA TRP A 73 3.97 -0.21 4.04
C TRP A 73 4.11 0.60 2.76
N ALA A 74 4.64 1.83 2.83
CA ALA A 74 4.96 2.69 1.70
C ALA A 74 6.43 2.55 1.31
N LEU A 75 6.79 1.40 0.74
CA LEU A 75 8.19 1.12 0.38
C LEU A 75 8.61 1.96 -0.84
N PRO A 76 9.70 2.75 -0.78
CA PRO A 76 10.19 3.50 -1.94
C PRO A 76 10.54 2.58 -3.12
N THR A 77 10.95 1.34 -2.82
CA THR A 77 11.24 0.30 -3.82
C THR A 77 10.01 -0.16 -4.59
N ASN A 78 8.78 0.13 -4.13
CA ASN A 78 7.57 -0.15 -4.92
C ASN A 78 7.62 0.59 -6.26
N LEU A 79 8.28 1.75 -6.31
CA LEU A 79 8.46 2.51 -7.54
C LEU A 79 9.25 1.69 -8.57
N VAL A 80 10.37 1.11 -8.16
CA VAL A 80 11.19 0.23 -9.03
C VAL A 80 10.38 -0.99 -9.46
N VAL A 81 9.66 -1.61 -8.53
CA VAL A 81 8.87 -2.82 -8.80
C VAL A 81 7.67 -2.53 -9.72
N ALA A 82 7.15 -1.30 -9.74
CA ALA A 82 6.10 -0.90 -10.68
C ALA A 82 6.59 -1.02 -12.15
N PHE A 83 7.85 -0.66 -12.43
CA PHE A 83 8.42 -0.66 -13.78
C PHE A 83 9.16 -1.95 -14.16
N LEU A 84 9.59 -2.74 -13.18
CA LEU A 84 10.37 -3.95 -13.45
C LEU A 84 9.52 -5.01 -14.22
N PRO A 85 10.09 -5.81 -15.14
CA PRO A 85 9.37 -6.88 -15.81
C PRO A 85 8.81 -7.93 -14.83
N LYS A 86 7.78 -8.68 -15.26
CA LYS A 86 6.91 -9.53 -14.42
C LYS A 86 7.59 -10.76 -13.77
N ARG A 87 8.92 -10.90 -13.82
CA ARG A 87 9.65 -12.10 -13.40
C ARG A 87 10.43 -11.84 -12.10
N ASN A 88 10.50 -12.84 -11.21
CA ASN A 88 11.34 -12.85 -9.99
C ASN A 88 11.01 -11.78 -8.93
N LYS A 89 9.72 -11.49 -8.72
CA LYS A 89 9.23 -10.53 -7.72
C LYS A 89 8.60 -11.18 -6.48
N ASP A 90 8.63 -12.50 -6.39
CA ASP A 90 8.03 -13.29 -5.31
C ASP A 90 8.62 -12.96 -3.93
N LYS A 91 9.95 -12.95 -3.82
CA LYS A 91 10.64 -12.61 -2.56
C LYS A 91 10.33 -11.19 -2.11
N TYR A 92 10.30 -10.26 -3.06
CA TYR A 92 9.93 -8.87 -2.81
C TYR A 92 8.51 -8.76 -2.28
N ALA A 93 7.55 -9.38 -2.97
CA ALA A 93 6.14 -9.33 -2.60
C ALA A 93 5.90 -9.98 -1.22
N MET A 94 6.62 -11.07 -0.91
CA MET A 94 6.55 -11.71 0.40
C MET A 94 7.10 -10.80 1.51
N LEU A 95 8.25 -10.16 1.29
CA LEU A 95 8.82 -9.18 2.21
C LEU A 95 7.85 -8.01 2.42
N ALA A 96 7.28 -7.46 1.35
CA ALA A 96 6.35 -6.34 1.43
C ALA A 96 5.08 -6.69 2.23
N ILE A 97 4.54 -7.91 2.07
CA ILE A 97 3.42 -8.40 2.88
C ILE A 97 3.80 -8.46 4.36
N VAL A 98 4.97 -9.01 4.69
CA VAL A 98 5.47 -9.06 6.07
C VAL A 98 5.59 -7.66 6.66
N LEU A 99 6.14 -6.70 5.91
CA LEU A 99 6.30 -5.32 6.38
C LEU A 99 4.95 -4.60 6.59
N VAL A 100 3.93 -4.88 5.77
CA VAL A 100 2.56 -4.39 6.02
C VAL A 100 2.02 -4.93 7.34
N PHE A 101 2.21 -6.23 7.62
CA PHE A 101 1.78 -6.80 8.90
C PHE A 101 2.56 -6.25 10.10
N VAL A 102 3.88 -6.09 9.98
CA VAL A 102 4.70 -5.46 11.01
C VAL A 102 4.23 -4.03 11.27
N SER A 103 3.90 -3.27 10.22
CA SER A 103 3.35 -1.93 10.35
C SER A 103 2.05 -1.92 11.18
N LEU A 104 1.14 -2.86 10.90
CA LEU A 104 -0.10 -3.01 11.67
C LEU A 104 0.19 -3.39 13.13
N THR A 105 1.12 -4.31 13.39
CA THR A 105 1.52 -4.69 14.76
C THR A 105 2.08 -3.49 15.53
N LEU A 106 3.00 -2.73 14.94
CA LEU A 106 3.56 -1.52 15.57
C LEU A 106 2.47 -0.49 15.90
N HIS A 107 1.44 -0.41 15.07
CA HIS A 107 0.30 0.45 15.35
C HIS A 107 -0.53 -0.03 16.54
N VAL A 108 -0.85 -1.33 16.61
CA VAL A 108 -1.61 -1.91 17.73
C VAL A 108 -0.85 -1.77 19.05
N VAL A 109 0.48 -1.90 19.04
CA VAL A 109 1.34 -1.73 20.23
C VAL A 109 1.47 -0.25 20.63
N GLY A 110 1.08 0.69 19.77
CA GLY A 110 1.16 2.14 20.04
C GLY A 110 2.53 2.75 19.73
N VAL A 111 3.43 2.02 19.06
CA VAL A 111 4.73 2.54 18.60
C VAL A 111 4.56 3.54 17.46
N GLN A 112 3.52 3.38 16.62
CA GLN A 112 3.16 4.34 15.57
C GLN A 112 1.66 4.64 15.51
N GLY A 113 1.32 5.84 15.07
CA GLY A 113 -0.06 6.23 14.75
C GLY A 113 -0.37 6.06 13.27
N LEU A 114 -1.21 5.08 12.92
CA LEU A 114 -1.78 4.92 11.59
C LEU A 114 -3.23 5.41 11.59
N PRO A 115 -3.64 6.25 10.63
CA PRO A 115 -5.05 6.50 10.37
C PRO A 115 -5.69 5.24 9.74
N LEU A 116 -5.98 4.24 10.58
CA LEU A 116 -6.44 2.92 10.14
C LEU A 116 -7.75 2.99 9.36
N LEU A 117 -8.65 3.90 9.72
CA LEU A 117 -9.93 4.02 9.04
C LEU A 117 -9.70 4.34 7.55
N GLU A 118 -8.88 5.35 7.26
CA GLU A 118 -8.57 5.77 5.90
C GLU A 118 -7.59 4.85 5.17
N LEU A 119 -6.61 4.27 5.85
CA LEU A 119 -5.57 3.45 5.22
C LEU A 119 -5.92 1.98 5.07
N SER A 120 -6.83 1.43 5.87
CA SER A 120 -7.15 0.00 5.83
C SER A 120 -7.56 -0.52 4.45
N PRO A 121 -8.37 0.20 3.63
CA PRO A 121 -8.70 -0.28 2.28
C PRO A 121 -7.46 -0.30 1.37
N LEU A 122 -6.57 0.70 1.50
CA LEU A 122 -5.34 0.79 0.73
C LEU A 122 -4.36 -0.35 1.08
N LEU A 123 -4.17 -0.62 2.38
CA LEU A 123 -3.33 -1.73 2.85
C LEU A 123 -3.87 -3.07 2.36
N LEU A 124 -5.19 -3.27 2.39
CA LEU A 124 -5.82 -4.46 1.84
C LEU A 124 -5.56 -4.59 0.34
N ALA A 125 -5.72 -3.51 -0.43
CA ALA A 125 -5.46 -3.50 -1.86
C ALA A 125 -4.00 -3.88 -2.17
N LEU A 126 -3.04 -3.36 -1.40
CA LEU A 126 -1.62 -3.72 -1.53
C LEU A 126 -1.37 -5.21 -1.26
N LEU A 127 -1.98 -5.79 -0.22
CA LEU A 127 -1.88 -7.22 0.05
C LEU A 127 -2.37 -8.07 -1.13
N PHE A 128 -3.48 -7.69 -1.75
CA PHE A 128 -3.99 -8.37 -2.95
C PHE A 128 -3.05 -8.21 -4.16
N VAL A 129 -2.48 -7.03 -4.37
CA VAL A 129 -1.50 -6.78 -5.43
C VAL A 129 -0.25 -7.65 -5.23
N TYR A 130 0.33 -7.67 -4.02
CA TYR A 130 1.49 -8.50 -3.72
C TYR A 130 1.18 -10.00 -3.85
N GLY A 131 0.02 -10.44 -3.37
CA GLY A 131 -0.44 -11.82 -3.53
C GLY A 131 -0.58 -12.23 -5.01
N ALA A 132 -1.08 -11.33 -5.85
CA ALA A 132 -1.19 -11.57 -7.29
C ALA A 132 0.16 -11.63 -8.00
N ILE A 133 1.14 -10.83 -7.57
CA ILE A 133 2.53 -10.91 -8.06
C ILE A 133 3.11 -12.30 -7.77
N ILE A 134 2.92 -12.81 -6.54
CA ILE A 134 3.39 -14.15 -6.14
C ILE A 134 2.69 -15.23 -6.98
N LYS A 135 1.35 -15.19 -7.10
CA LYS A 135 0.57 -16.15 -7.88
C LYS A 135 1.02 -16.21 -9.35
N LYS A 136 1.27 -15.04 -9.94
CA LYS A 136 1.69 -14.93 -11.34
C LYS A 136 3.10 -15.49 -11.57
N ASN A 137 4.03 -15.26 -10.64
CA ASN A 137 5.39 -15.79 -10.76
C ASN A 137 5.42 -17.32 -10.63
N ARG A 138 4.56 -17.90 -9.79
CA ARG A 138 4.43 -19.37 -9.64
C ARG A 138 3.83 -20.05 -10.87
N ASN A 139 2.94 -19.39 -11.59
CA ASN A 139 2.28 -19.95 -12.79
C ASN A 139 3.08 -19.72 -14.08
N GLY A 140 4.19 -18.97 -14.04
CA GLY A 140 5.04 -18.64 -15.18
C GLY A 140 6.38 -19.39 -15.21
N ASN A 141 6.60 -20.29 -14.25
CA ASN A 141 7.63 -21.33 -14.27
C ASN A 141 6.98 -22.66 -14.66
#